data_AF-A0AAV5APQ7-F1
#
_entry.id   AF-A0AAV5APQ7-F1
#
_cell.length_a   1.000
_cell.length_b   1.000
_cell.length_c   1.000
_cell.angle_alpha   90.00
_cell.angle_beta   90.00
_cell.angle_gamma   90.00
#
_symmetry.space_group_name_H-M   'P 1'
#
loop_
_entity.id
_entity.type
_entity.pdbx_description
1 polymer ?
#
loop_
_entity_poly.entity_id
_entity_poly.type
_entity_poly.pdbx_seq_one_letter_code
_entity_poly.pdbx_strand_id
1 'polypeptide(L)'
;MSSSSDSTTLEKTAGLKAALASTATSVAALSGSCAGSIQALAAAPAENVRILLEGGQSRSSWSVAWREVFAGTESLTSKSPKPAKHREEVRRVQAWVKEVRGMAGRGWQGLGFGIAKDSCAFAVFFSIFEISRRAAVRARSFSARVLGSVPPDRLSSHVKSHAPRVVHGFVIVGGGVFAGLSYDFVCRPFDVARRTIASQMSSCKLKKRPIPSTNHDHPIIPSSHSSSSRARSIVNILANKFKSEGPSSFFVSSLKSALSSSSTGTTSKWLYTLGRLGPWGIAFLAWETFGPELSPVHGV
;
A
#
# COMPACT_ATOMS: atom_id res chain seq x y z
N MET A 1 -4.12 -58.48 -8.77
CA MET A 1 -4.94 -57.49 -9.53
C MET A 1 -5.44 -56.33 -8.65
N SER A 2 -4.75 -55.91 -7.57
CA SER A 2 -5.22 -54.80 -6.70
C SER A 2 -4.59 -53.42 -6.98
N SER A 3 -3.58 -53.29 -7.84
CA SER A 3 -2.89 -52.00 -8.04
C SER A 3 -3.67 -50.96 -8.88
N SER A 4 -4.73 -51.34 -9.58
CA SER A 4 -5.38 -50.41 -10.52
C SER A 4 -6.42 -49.48 -9.88
N SER A 5 -6.90 -49.79 -8.67
CA SER A 5 -7.92 -48.97 -7.99
C SER A 5 -7.31 -47.79 -7.24
N ASP A 6 -6.07 -47.92 -6.76
CA ASP A 6 -5.38 -46.90 -5.94
C ASP A 6 -4.88 -45.69 -6.75
N SER A 7 -4.57 -45.87 -8.04
CA SER A 7 -4.11 -44.75 -8.88
C SER A 7 -5.22 -43.72 -9.14
N THR A 8 -6.45 -44.20 -9.38
CA THR A 8 -7.58 -43.34 -9.71
C THR A 8 -8.09 -42.50 -8.52
N THR A 9 -7.97 -43.02 -7.30
CA THR A 9 -8.34 -42.29 -6.08
C THR A 9 -7.31 -41.21 -5.74
N LEU A 10 -6.02 -41.50 -5.96
CA LEU A 10 -4.94 -40.52 -5.78
C LEU A 10 -5.08 -39.31 -6.72
N GLU A 11 -5.35 -39.52 -8.01
CA GLU A 11 -5.53 -38.43 -8.97
C GLU A 11 -6.71 -37.51 -8.61
N LYS A 12 -7.85 -38.10 -8.22
CA LYS A 12 -9.04 -37.33 -7.80
C LYS A 12 -8.76 -36.47 -6.58
N THR A 13 -8.04 -37.00 -5.58
CA THR A 13 -7.69 -36.24 -4.37
C THR A 13 -6.70 -35.11 -4.65
N ALA A 14 -5.78 -35.29 -5.59
CA ALA A 14 -4.84 -34.25 -6.02
C ALA A 14 -5.57 -33.09 -6.71
N GLY A 15 -6.51 -33.40 -7.62
CA GLY A 15 -7.33 -32.40 -8.31
C GLY A 15 -8.18 -31.56 -7.35
N LEU A 16 -8.85 -32.20 -6.38
CA LEU A 16 -9.66 -31.49 -5.37
C LEU A 16 -8.82 -30.55 -4.50
N LYS A 17 -7.63 -31.00 -4.06
CA LYS A 17 -6.70 -30.17 -3.27
C LYS A 17 -6.21 -28.96 -4.06
N ALA A 18 -5.94 -29.12 -5.36
CA ALA A 18 -5.55 -28.02 -6.24
C ALA A 18 -6.68 -27.00 -6.42
N ALA A 19 -7.91 -27.46 -6.61
CA ALA A 19 -9.09 -26.61 -6.71
C ALA A 19 -9.31 -25.80 -5.41
N LEU A 20 -9.31 -26.46 -4.24
CA LEU A 20 -9.45 -25.80 -2.94
C LEU A 20 -8.32 -24.78 -2.69
N ALA A 21 -7.09 -25.12 -3.10
CA ALA A 21 -5.97 -24.20 -3.00
C ALA A 21 -6.18 -22.95 -3.86
N SER A 22 -6.64 -23.11 -5.10
CA SER A 22 -6.98 -22.00 -5.98
C SER A 22 -8.07 -21.11 -5.37
N THR A 23 -9.14 -21.72 -4.84
CA THR A 23 -10.24 -21.00 -4.19
C THR A 23 -9.75 -20.13 -3.04
N ALA A 24 -8.95 -20.67 -2.12
CA ALA A 24 -8.52 -19.91 -0.96
C ALA A 24 -7.50 -18.80 -1.32
N THR A 25 -6.72 -18.94 -2.38
CA THR A 25 -5.89 -17.82 -2.90
C THR A 25 -6.77 -16.72 -3.48
N SER A 26 -7.80 -17.07 -4.26
CA SER A 26 -8.76 -16.11 -4.82
C SER A 26 -9.55 -15.38 -3.73
N VAL A 27 -9.98 -16.09 -2.68
CA VAL A 27 -10.66 -15.49 -1.52
C VAL A 27 -9.73 -14.51 -0.78
N ALA A 28 -8.46 -14.86 -0.60
CA ALA A 28 -7.47 -13.96 -0.02
C ALA A 28 -7.26 -12.71 -0.89
N ALA A 29 -7.17 -12.88 -2.22
CA ALA A 29 -7.04 -11.78 -3.18
C ALA A 29 -8.24 -10.82 -3.11
N LEU A 30 -9.46 -11.36 -3.12
CA LEU A 30 -10.69 -10.58 -3.02
C LEU A 30 -10.79 -9.85 -1.69
N SER A 31 -10.47 -10.52 -0.58
CA SER A 31 -10.46 -9.91 0.75
C SER A 31 -9.46 -8.77 0.85
N GLY A 32 -8.24 -8.98 0.32
CA GLY A 32 -7.21 -7.94 0.22
C GLY A 32 -7.67 -6.75 -0.63
N SER A 33 -8.30 -7.02 -1.78
CA SER A 33 -8.87 -5.97 -2.65
C SER A 33 -9.90 -5.10 -1.92
N CYS A 34 -10.84 -5.73 -1.20
CA CYS A 34 -11.85 -5.03 -0.42
C CYS A 34 -11.21 -4.20 0.70
N ALA A 35 -10.29 -4.80 1.47
CA ALA A 35 -9.58 -4.10 2.54
C ALA A 35 -8.80 -2.88 2.02
N GLY A 36 -8.07 -3.03 0.90
CA GLY A 36 -7.36 -1.93 0.25
C GLY A 36 -8.28 -0.82 -0.21
N SER A 37 -9.44 -1.17 -0.78
CA SER A 37 -10.46 -0.20 -1.19
C SER A 37 -11.01 0.59 -0.01
N ILE A 38 -11.34 -0.08 1.10
CA ILE A 38 -11.83 0.57 2.32
C ILE A 38 -10.75 1.46 2.93
N GLN A 39 -9.50 0.99 2.99
CA GLN A 39 -8.38 1.78 3.48
C GLN A 39 -8.18 3.05 2.65
N ALA A 40 -8.23 2.96 1.31
CA ALA A 40 -8.12 4.11 0.42
C ALA A 40 -9.24 5.12 0.65
N LEU A 41 -10.48 4.65 0.86
CA LEU A 41 -11.63 5.48 1.18
C LEU A 41 -11.46 6.21 2.52
N ALA A 42 -11.00 5.49 3.56
CA ALA A 42 -10.78 6.06 4.89
C ALA A 42 -9.58 7.00 4.95
N ALA A 43 -8.53 6.75 4.16
CA ALA A 43 -7.32 7.56 4.11
C ALA A 43 -7.51 8.85 3.30
N ALA A 44 -8.44 8.88 2.34
CA ALA A 44 -8.62 10.04 1.47
C ALA A 44 -8.96 11.35 2.21
N PRO A 45 -9.84 11.37 3.24
CA PRO A 45 -10.03 12.54 4.09
C PRO A 45 -8.73 12.99 4.76
N ALA A 46 -7.96 12.08 5.35
CA ALA A 46 -6.72 12.39 6.05
C ALA A 46 -5.65 12.98 5.11
N GLU A 47 -5.51 12.43 3.90
CA GLU A 47 -4.56 12.95 2.90
C GLU A 47 -4.98 14.33 2.38
N ASN A 48 -6.29 14.61 2.25
CA ASN A 48 -6.77 15.95 1.89
C ASN A 48 -6.45 16.98 2.97
N VAL A 49 -6.62 16.62 4.25
CA VAL A 49 -6.21 17.48 5.38
C VAL A 49 -4.70 17.72 5.34
N ARG A 50 -3.91 16.67 5.10
CA ARG A 50 -2.45 16.76 4.99
C ARG A 50 -2.03 17.71 3.87
N ILE A 51 -2.55 17.56 2.65
CA ILE A 51 -2.20 18.43 1.51
C ILE A 51 -2.52 19.90 1.83
N LEU A 52 -3.60 20.13 2.58
CA LEU A 52 -4.03 21.46 2.99
C LEU A 52 -3.11 22.05 4.07
N LEU A 53 -2.72 21.27 5.07
CA LEU A 53 -1.74 21.67 6.10
C LEU A 53 -0.35 21.91 5.51
N GLU A 54 0.06 21.10 4.53
CA GLU A 54 1.33 21.28 3.78
C GLU A 54 1.26 22.45 2.78
N GLY A 55 0.15 23.20 2.72
CA GLY A 55 0.01 24.37 1.84
C GLY A 55 0.13 24.05 0.35
N GLY A 56 -0.11 22.79 -0.06
CA GLY A 56 0.11 22.32 -1.42
C GLY A 56 1.58 22.19 -1.84
N GLN A 57 2.54 22.48 -0.95
CA GLN A 57 3.96 22.24 -1.19
C GLN A 57 4.32 20.83 -0.67
N SER A 58 4.38 19.86 -1.57
CA SER A 58 4.64 18.42 -1.33
C SER A 58 6.03 18.08 -0.71
N ARG A 59 6.71 19.03 -0.04
CA ARG A 59 8.08 18.89 0.49
C ARG A 59 8.21 19.03 2.01
N SER A 60 7.20 19.43 2.78
CA SER A 60 7.35 19.48 4.25
C SER A 60 7.12 18.12 4.89
N SER A 61 8.18 17.54 5.45
CA SER A 61 8.19 16.27 6.19
C SER A 61 7.17 16.26 7.34
N TRP A 62 6.51 15.11 7.58
CA TRP A 62 5.56 14.88 8.68
C TRP A 62 6.07 15.36 10.05
N SER A 63 7.38 15.29 10.28
CA SER A 63 8.01 15.80 11.50
C SER A 63 7.79 17.30 11.71
N VAL A 64 7.68 18.08 10.64
CA VAL A 64 7.42 19.53 10.69
C VAL A 64 5.99 19.82 11.09
N ALA A 65 5.02 19.14 10.46
CA ALA A 65 3.60 19.28 10.77
C ALA A 65 3.27 18.85 12.21
N TRP A 66 3.82 17.71 12.67
CA TRP A 66 3.65 17.27 14.06
C TRP A 66 4.30 18.21 15.06
N ARG A 67 5.51 18.70 14.75
CA ARG A 67 6.20 19.68 15.60
C ARG A 67 5.43 20.99 15.68
N GLU A 68 4.72 21.39 14.63
CA GLU A 68 3.88 22.61 14.63
C GLU A 68 2.59 22.42 15.44
N VAL A 69 1.95 21.25 15.33
CA VAL A 69 0.79 20.87 16.17
C VAL A 69 1.14 20.83 17.66
N PHE A 70 2.32 20.33 18.01
CA PHE A 70 2.78 20.27 19.40
C PHE A 70 3.45 21.55 19.89
N ALA A 71 4.09 22.34 19.03
CA ALA A 71 4.63 23.65 19.40
C ALA A 71 3.51 24.68 19.62
N GLY A 72 2.34 24.51 19.00
CA GLY A 72 1.20 25.40 19.16
C GLY A 72 0.47 25.30 20.50
N THR A 73 0.73 24.28 21.32
CA THR A 73 -0.05 24.04 22.55
C THR A 73 0.44 24.81 23.78
N GLU A 74 1.65 25.36 23.78
CA GLU A 74 2.16 26.13 24.94
C GLU A 74 1.64 27.58 25.04
N SER A 75 0.97 28.10 24.00
CA SER A 75 0.49 29.50 24.00
C SER A 75 -0.95 29.71 24.48
N LEU A 76 -1.68 28.64 24.82
CA LEU A 76 -3.13 28.72 25.14
C LEU A 76 -3.47 28.71 26.64
N THR A 77 -2.47 28.70 27.53
CA THR A 77 -2.66 28.74 29.00
C THR A 77 -3.00 30.14 29.54
N SER A 78 -3.63 30.99 28.73
CA SER A 78 -4.04 32.35 29.11
C SER A 78 -5.49 32.61 28.72
N LYS A 79 -6.39 32.41 29.70
CA LYS A 79 -7.75 33.00 29.88
C LYS A 79 -8.91 32.46 29.02
N SER A 80 -9.77 31.69 29.70
CA SER A 80 -11.23 31.49 29.57
C SER A 80 -11.89 31.59 28.17
N PRO A 81 -12.49 30.49 27.65
CA PRO A 81 -13.12 30.51 26.33
C PRO A 81 -14.55 31.07 26.38
N LYS A 82 -14.79 32.18 25.67
CA LYS A 82 -16.14 32.68 25.37
C LYS A 82 -16.83 31.74 24.36
N PRO A 83 -18.08 31.28 24.59
CA PRO A 83 -18.80 30.33 23.72
C PRO A 83 -19.04 30.84 22.28
N ALA A 84 -18.91 32.14 22.05
CA ALA A 84 -18.96 32.75 20.72
C ALA A 84 -17.79 32.31 19.82
N LYS A 85 -16.58 32.10 20.38
CA LYS A 85 -15.42 31.66 19.60
C LYS A 85 -15.55 30.21 19.12
N HIS A 86 -16.16 29.34 19.93
CA HIS A 86 -16.37 27.94 19.54
C HIS A 86 -17.37 27.80 18.38
N ARG A 87 -18.43 28.62 18.36
CA ARG A 87 -19.36 28.66 17.22
C ARG A 87 -18.71 29.20 15.94
N GLU A 88 -17.76 30.13 16.04
CA GLU A 88 -16.97 30.59 14.90
C GLU A 88 -15.97 29.53 14.42
N GLU A 89 -15.34 28.79 15.32
CA GLU A 89 -14.52 27.62 14.98
C GLU A 89 -15.34 26.55 14.26
N VAL A 90 -16.51 26.19 14.77
CA VAL A 90 -17.39 25.20 14.12
C VAL A 90 -17.84 25.70 12.74
N ARG A 91 -18.15 27.00 12.58
CA ARG A 91 -18.48 27.56 11.26
C ARG A 91 -17.28 27.62 10.33
N ARG A 92 -16.08 27.89 10.84
CA ARG A 92 -14.83 27.81 10.07
C ARG A 92 -14.53 26.38 9.66
N VAL A 93 -14.73 25.40 10.54
CA VAL A 93 -14.61 23.98 10.24
C VAL A 93 -15.67 23.54 9.25
N GLN A 94 -16.92 24.03 9.33
CA GLN A 94 -17.95 23.68 8.35
C GLN A 94 -17.73 24.36 6.99
N ALA A 95 -17.32 25.63 6.96
CA ALA A 95 -16.91 26.32 5.74
C ALA A 95 -15.68 25.65 5.13
N TRP A 96 -14.72 25.25 5.96
CA TRP A 96 -13.54 24.47 5.60
C TRP A 96 -13.92 23.07 5.09
N VAL A 97 -14.79 22.31 5.75
CA VAL A 97 -15.29 21.01 5.25
C VAL A 97 -16.01 21.21 3.92
N LYS A 98 -16.75 22.30 3.74
CA LYS A 98 -17.44 22.64 2.48
C LYS A 98 -16.44 23.04 1.39
N GLU A 99 -15.36 23.72 1.73
CA GLU A 99 -14.25 24.09 0.84
C GLU A 99 -13.38 22.89 0.49
N VAL A 100 -13.01 22.05 1.47
CA VAL A 100 -12.33 20.76 1.29
C VAL A 100 -13.21 19.80 0.50
N ARG A 101 -14.54 19.83 0.66
CA ARG A 101 -15.49 19.08 -0.18
C ARG A 101 -15.60 19.66 -1.59
N GLY A 102 -15.50 20.98 -1.75
CA GLY A 102 -15.42 21.67 -3.05
C GLY A 102 -14.08 21.45 -3.77
N MET A 103 -12.98 21.38 -3.03
CA MET A 103 -11.65 20.97 -3.47
C MET A 103 -11.58 19.46 -3.67
N ALA A 104 -12.37 18.66 -2.94
CA ALA A 104 -12.59 17.25 -3.23
C ALA A 104 -13.38 17.10 -4.53
N GLY A 105 -14.23 18.05 -4.92
CA GLY A 105 -14.75 18.14 -6.30
C GLY A 105 -13.65 18.24 -7.38
N ARG A 106 -12.44 18.67 -7.01
CA ARG A 106 -11.19 18.57 -7.81
C ARG A 106 -10.30 17.36 -7.42
N GLY A 107 -10.56 16.67 -6.30
CA GLY A 107 -9.76 15.60 -5.68
C GLY A 107 -10.32 14.17 -5.76
N TRP A 108 -11.63 13.96 -6.00
CA TRP A 108 -12.20 12.63 -6.30
C TRP A 108 -11.63 12.01 -7.58
N GLN A 109 -11.05 12.84 -8.46
CA GLN A 109 -10.35 12.36 -9.66
C GLN A 109 -9.06 11.57 -9.33
N GLY A 110 -8.48 11.78 -8.15
CA GLY A 110 -7.38 10.98 -7.62
C GLY A 110 -7.84 9.80 -6.76
N LEU A 111 -9.04 9.88 -6.19
CA LEU A 111 -9.57 8.81 -5.33
C LEU A 111 -9.75 7.51 -6.11
N GLY A 112 -10.31 7.55 -7.32
CA GLY A 112 -10.45 6.35 -8.15
C GLY A 112 -9.11 5.66 -8.43
N PHE A 113 -8.06 6.44 -8.71
CA PHE A 113 -6.70 5.91 -8.84
C PHE A 113 -6.16 5.35 -7.53
N GLY A 114 -6.43 6.00 -6.39
CA GLY A 114 -6.05 5.52 -5.07
C GLY A 114 -6.72 4.19 -4.70
N ILE A 115 -8.04 4.10 -4.88
CA ILE A 115 -8.82 2.87 -4.65
C ILE A 115 -8.33 1.76 -5.56
N ALA A 116 -8.20 2.01 -6.86
CA ALA A 116 -7.75 0.99 -7.80
C ALA A 116 -6.31 0.51 -7.47
N LYS A 117 -5.40 1.45 -7.17
CA LYS A 117 -4.03 1.14 -6.77
C LYS A 117 -4.00 0.27 -5.51
N ASP A 118 -4.64 0.72 -4.43
CA ASP A 118 -4.60 0.02 -3.15
C ASP A 118 -5.35 -1.33 -3.23
N SER A 119 -6.49 -1.39 -3.91
CA SER A 119 -7.22 -2.63 -4.21
C SER A 119 -6.32 -3.66 -4.91
N CYS A 120 -5.70 -3.30 -6.04
CA CYS A 120 -4.81 -4.21 -6.77
C CYS A 120 -3.59 -4.63 -5.95
N ALA A 121 -2.97 -3.68 -5.25
CA ALA A 121 -1.75 -3.92 -4.49
C ALA A 121 -2.01 -4.82 -3.28
N PHE A 122 -3.10 -4.60 -2.53
CA PHE A 122 -3.49 -5.47 -1.42
C PHE A 122 -3.97 -6.84 -1.89
N ALA A 123 -4.66 -6.95 -3.04
CA ALA A 123 -5.03 -8.24 -3.61
C ALA A 123 -3.80 -9.12 -3.88
N VAL A 124 -2.78 -8.55 -4.52
CA VAL A 124 -1.50 -9.25 -4.78
C VAL A 124 -0.77 -9.58 -3.48
N PHE A 125 -0.71 -8.63 -2.54
CA PHE A 125 -0.07 -8.84 -1.24
C PHE A 125 -0.69 -10.03 -0.48
N PHE A 126 -2.02 -10.05 -0.32
CA PHE A 126 -2.72 -11.12 0.39
C PHE A 126 -2.64 -12.47 -0.35
N SER A 127 -2.64 -12.46 -1.69
CA SER A 127 -2.44 -13.68 -2.48
C SER A 127 -1.07 -14.31 -2.23
N ILE A 128 -0.01 -13.50 -2.27
CA ILE A 128 1.36 -13.95 -2.01
C ILE A 128 1.49 -14.43 -0.56
N PHE A 129 0.91 -13.69 0.39
CA PHE A 129 0.93 -14.07 1.79
C PHE A 129 0.28 -15.45 2.02
N GLU A 130 -0.88 -15.70 1.40
CA GLU A 130 -1.56 -16.99 1.49
C GLU A 130 -0.77 -18.14 0.85
N ILE A 131 -0.15 -17.91 -0.31
CA ILE A 131 0.74 -18.89 -0.94
C ILE A 131 1.93 -19.18 -0.03
N SER A 132 2.54 -18.14 0.54
CA SER A 132 3.71 -18.25 1.42
C SER A 132 3.39 -18.99 2.71
N ARG A 133 2.23 -18.73 3.31
CA ARG A 133 1.73 -19.44 4.50
C ARG A 133 1.62 -20.95 4.24
N ARG A 134 1.08 -21.35 3.08
CA ARG A 134 1.01 -22.77 2.70
C ARG A 134 2.37 -23.37 2.41
N ALA A 135 3.24 -22.62 1.73
CA ALA A 135 4.62 -23.04 1.48
C ALA A 135 5.36 -23.27 2.80
N ALA A 136 5.16 -22.41 3.80
CA ALA A 136 5.78 -22.53 5.12
C ALA A 136 5.34 -23.81 5.84
N VAL A 137 4.05 -24.16 5.83
CA VAL A 137 3.54 -25.41 6.43
C VAL A 137 4.15 -26.64 5.74
N ARG A 138 4.28 -26.62 4.40
CA ARG A 138 4.93 -27.70 3.65
C ARG A 138 6.43 -27.79 3.97
N ALA A 139 7.13 -26.65 4.00
CA ALA A 139 8.55 -26.59 4.32
C ALA A 139 8.83 -27.08 5.75
N ARG A 140 7.99 -26.72 6.72
CA ARG A 140 8.04 -27.24 8.09
C ARG A 140 7.88 -28.76 8.12
N SER A 141 6.88 -29.28 7.42
CA SER A 141 6.59 -30.72 7.38
C SER A 141 7.70 -31.51 6.70
N PHE A 142 8.27 -30.95 5.64
CA PHE A 142 9.42 -31.51 4.94
C PHE A 142 10.67 -31.52 5.83
N SER A 143 10.98 -30.40 6.48
CA SER A 143 12.09 -30.28 7.42
C SER A 143 11.98 -31.30 8.57
N ALA A 144 10.79 -31.46 9.16
CA ALA A 144 10.56 -32.45 10.20
C ALA A 144 10.81 -33.90 9.73
N ARG A 145 10.40 -34.25 8.51
CA ARG A 145 10.67 -35.59 7.94
C ARG A 145 12.17 -35.82 7.72
N VAL A 146 12.84 -34.85 7.10
CA VAL A 146 14.29 -34.93 6.82
C VAL A 146 15.08 -35.09 8.12
N LEU A 147 14.78 -34.31 9.16
CA LEU A 147 15.45 -34.42 10.46
C LEU A 147 15.07 -35.70 11.22
N GLY A 148 13.86 -36.21 11.01
CA GLY A 148 13.42 -37.50 11.57
C GLY A 148 14.18 -38.70 10.99
N SER A 149 14.66 -38.61 9.75
CA SER A 149 15.49 -39.64 9.12
C SER A 149 16.94 -39.65 9.60
N VAL A 150 17.41 -38.62 10.30
CA VAL A 150 18.79 -38.53 10.81
C VAL A 150 18.91 -39.30 12.14
N PRO A 151 19.87 -40.24 12.29
CA PRO A 151 20.10 -40.99 13.52
C PRO A 151 20.21 -40.09 14.77
N PRO A 152 19.73 -40.54 15.94
CA PRO A 152 19.71 -39.73 17.16
C PRO A 152 21.12 -39.29 17.60
N ASP A 153 22.14 -40.10 17.32
CA ASP A 153 23.52 -39.83 17.79
C ASP A 153 24.20 -38.66 17.06
N ARG A 154 23.66 -38.22 15.92
CA ARG A 154 24.28 -37.17 15.08
C ARG A 154 23.72 -35.76 15.30
N LEU A 155 22.54 -35.63 15.91
CA LEU A 155 21.86 -34.33 16.00
C LEU A 155 21.17 -34.17 17.35
N SER A 156 21.51 -33.10 18.05
CA SER A 156 20.88 -32.73 19.33
C SER A 156 19.36 -32.66 19.22
N SER A 157 18.67 -33.17 20.24
CA SER A 157 17.21 -33.14 20.37
C SER A 157 16.65 -31.72 20.26
N HIS A 158 17.39 -30.72 20.74
CA HIS A 158 17.04 -29.30 20.60
C HIS A 158 17.00 -28.86 19.12
N VAL A 159 17.99 -29.23 18.32
CA VAL A 159 17.99 -28.84 16.89
C VAL A 159 16.82 -29.49 16.15
N LYS A 160 16.49 -30.75 16.48
CA LYS A 160 15.34 -31.46 15.91
C LYS A 160 14.01 -30.77 16.20
N SER A 161 13.81 -30.21 17.39
CA SER A 161 12.55 -29.55 17.76
C SER A 161 12.44 -28.11 17.21
N HIS A 162 13.55 -27.37 17.13
CA HIS A 162 13.53 -25.96 16.72
C HIS A 162 13.66 -25.74 15.21
N ALA A 163 14.41 -26.58 14.48
CA ALA A 163 14.69 -26.35 13.05
C ALA A 163 13.42 -26.23 12.17
N PRO A 164 12.37 -27.06 12.32
CA PRO A 164 11.16 -26.91 11.52
C PRO A 164 10.43 -25.58 11.76
N ARG A 165 10.51 -25.03 12.98
CA ARG A 165 9.93 -23.71 13.32
C ARG A 165 10.72 -22.58 12.67
N VAL A 166 12.04 -22.66 12.73
CA VAL A 166 12.95 -21.71 12.08
C VAL A 166 12.70 -21.67 10.57
N VAL A 167 12.63 -22.84 9.91
CA VAL A 167 12.33 -22.93 8.47
C VAL A 167 10.96 -22.32 8.16
N HIS A 168 9.93 -22.61 8.97
CA HIS A 168 8.61 -22.02 8.81
C HIS A 168 8.64 -20.49 8.87
N GLY A 169 9.31 -19.94 9.89
CA GLY A 169 9.48 -18.49 10.06
C GLY A 169 10.19 -17.85 8.88
N PHE A 170 11.29 -18.44 8.40
CA PHE A 170 12.01 -17.93 7.23
C PHE A 170 11.15 -17.87 5.97
N VAL A 171 10.33 -18.89 5.71
CA VAL A 171 9.45 -18.90 4.53
C VAL A 171 8.38 -17.81 4.63
N ILE A 172 7.80 -17.58 5.82
CA ILE A 172 6.83 -16.50 6.03
C ILE A 172 7.48 -15.12 5.85
N VAL A 173 8.64 -14.89 6.48
CA VAL A 173 9.36 -13.61 6.38
C VAL A 173 9.78 -13.34 4.94
N GLY A 174 10.33 -14.35 4.25
CA GLY A 174 10.68 -14.24 2.83
C GLY A 174 9.45 -13.94 1.95
N GLY A 175 8.32 -14.59 2.24
CA GLY A 175 7.04 -14.30 1.60
C GLY A 175 6.56 -12.86 1.81
N GLY A 176 6.73 -12.31 3.02
CA GLY A 176 6.41 -10.92 3.34
C GLY A 176 7.29 -9.91 2.59
N VAL A 177 8.60 -10.18 2.49
CA VAL A 177 9.52 -9.36 1.68
C VAL A 177 9.11 -9.38 0.22
N PHE A 178 8.82 -10.56 -0.33
CA PHE A 178 8.38 -10.70 -1.71
C PHE A 178 7.05 -10.00 -1.96
N ALA A 179 6.08 -10.14 -1.06
CA ALA A 179 4.79 -9.45 -1.13
C ALA A 179 4.95 -7.92 -1.11
N GLY A 180 5.84 -7.39 -0.28
CA GLY A 180 6.15 -5.95 -0.25
C GLY A 180 6.78 -5.44 -1.55
N LEU A 181 7.70 -6.21 -2.14
CA LEU A 181 8.29 -5.87 -3.45
C LEU A 181 7.25 -5.92 -4.58
N SER A 182 6.38 -6.94 -4.58
CA SER A 182 5.28 -7.05 -5.54
C SER A 182 4.25 -5.93 -5.35
N TYR A 183 3.94 -5.55 -4.12
CA TYR A 183 3.07 -4.41 -3.81
C TYR A 183 3.62 -3.12 -4.43
N ASP A 184 4.90 -2.82 -4.22
CA ASP A 184 5.55 -1.66 -4.84
C ASP A 184 5.49 -1.73 -6.37
N PHE A 185 5.80 -2.90 -6.94
CA PHE A 185 5.75 -3.12 -8.38
C PHE A 185 4.36 -2.83 -8.98
N VAL A 186 3.29 -3.29 -8.32
CA VAL A 186 1.90 -3.05 -8.74
C VAL A 186 1.50 -1.59 -8.59
N CYS A 187 2.00 -0.87 -7.59
CA CYS A 187 1.68 0.54 -7.37
C CYS A 187 2.29 1.49 -8.40
N ARG A 188 3.48 1.17 -8.94
CA ARG A 188 4.25 2.01 -9.87
C ARG A 188 3.46 2.58 -11.05
N PRO A 189 2.71 1.79 -11.84
CA PRO A 189 1.97 2.34 -12.98
C PRO A 189 0.94 3.39 -12.55
N PHE A 190 0.29 3.21 -11.41
CA PHE A 190 -0.67 4.18 -10.88
C PHE A 190 0.02 5.49 -10.46
N ASP A 191 1.19 5.41 -9.83
CA ASP A 191 1.96 6.59 -9.44
C ASP A 191 2.45 7.38 -10.65
N VAL A 192 2.94 6.69 -11.69
CA VAL A 192 3.37 7.34 -12.94
C VAL A 192 2.19 7.98 -13.67
N ALA A 193 1.05 7.29 -13.73
CA ALA A 193 -0.18 7.85 -14.29
C ALA A 193 -0.60 9.12 -13.54
N ARG A 194 -0.61 9.09 -12.20
CA ARG A 194 -0.97 10.24 -11.35
C ARG A 194 -0.05 11.44 -11.59
N ARG A 195 1.27 11.22 -11.64
CA ARG A 195 2.27 12.27 -11.91
C ARG A 195 2.12 12.87 -13.31
N THR A 196 1.87 12.04 -14.31
CA THR A 196 1.66 12.47 -15.70
C THR A 196 0.43 13.36 -15.81
N ILE A 197 -0.67 12.98 -15.17
CA ILE A 197 -1.91 13.77 -15.18
C ILE A 197 -1.65 15.11 -14.49
N ALA A 198 -0.96 15.12 -13.34
CA ALA A 198 -0.65 16.33 -12.60
C ALA A 198 0.26 17.30 -13.39
N SER A 199 1.29 16.79 -14.08
CA SER A 199 2.19 17.61 -14.90
C SER A 199 1.47 18.19 -16.13
N GLN A 200 0.63 17.40 -16.81
CA GLN A 200 -0.14 17.89 -17.97
C GLN A 200 -1.19 18.93 -17.56
N MET A 201 -1.87 18.71 -16.44
CA MET A 201 -2.86 19.67 -15.93
C MET A 201 -2.23 21.00 -15.51
N SER A 202 -1.00 20.98 -14.97
CA SER A 202 -0.28 22.21 -14.64
C SER A 202 0.17 22.96 -15.89
N SER A 203 0.68 22.28 -16.92
CA SER A 203 1.05 22.90 -18.20
C SER A 203 -0.15 23.58 -18.91
N CYS A 204 -1.32 22.95 -18.90
CA CYS A 204 -2.54 23.53 -19.48
C CYS A 204 -3.03 24.79 -18.75
N LYS A 205 -2.80 24.89 -17.43
CA LYS A 205 -3.15 26.09 -16.65
C LYS A 205 -2.26 27.27 -17.03
N LEU A 206 -0.96 27.04 -17.25
CA LEU A 206 -0.03 28.08 -17.68
C LEU A 206 -0.42 28.66 -19.06
N LYS A 207 -0.81 27.82 -20.02
CA LYS A 207 -1.20 28.26 -21.37
C LYS A 207 -2.50 29.08 -21.39
N LYS A 208 -3.33 28.97 -20.35
CA LYS A 208 -4.61 29.69 -20.23
C LYS A 208 -4.52 30.99 -19.44
N ARG A 209 -3.33 31.45 -19.00
CA ARG A 209 -3.21 32.80 -18.45
C ARG A 209 -3.60 33.78 -19.56
N PRO A 210 -4.74 34.48 -19.43
CA PRO A 210 -5.14 35.44 -20.44
C PRO A 210 -4.08 36.53 -20.48
N ILE A 211 -3.59 36.82 -21.68
CA ILE A 211 -2.93 38.09 -21.95
C ILE A 211 -3.94 39.15 -21.51
N PRO A 212 -3.57 40.12 -20.66
CA PRO A 212 -4.50 41.12 -20.16
C PRO A 212 -4.98 41.96 -21.35
N SER A 213 -6.10 41.56 -21.96
CA SER A 213 -6.80 42.38 -22.94
C SER A 213 -7.63 43.38 -22.16
N THR A 214 -7.12 44.60 -22.10
CA THR A 214 -7.87 45.78 -21.71
C THR A 214 -9.12 45.92 -22.60
N ASN A 215 -10.28 46.02 -21.96
CA ASN A 215 -11.58 46.52 -22.44
C ASN A 215 -12.72 45.51 -22.71
N HIS A 216 -13.84 45.89 -22.07
CA HIS A 216 -15.26 45.60 -22.31
C HIS A 216 -15.97 44.44 -21.59
N ASP A 217 -16.53 44.85 -20.45
CA ASP A 217 -17.81 44.52 -19.78
C ASP A 217 -18.81 43.65 -20.57
N HIS A 218 -18.76 42.32 -20.38
CA HIS A 218 -19.98 41.51 -20.40
C HIS A 218 -19.89 40.34 -19.39
N PRO A 219 -20.86 40.21 -18.46
CA PRO A 219 -20.89 39.12 -17.50
C PRO A 219 -21.37 37.82 -18.17
N ILE A 220 -20.44 36.90 -18.43
CA ILE A 220 -20.73 35.58 -19.02
C ILE A 220 -21.06 34.58 -17.90
N ILE A 221 -22.26 34.00 -17.96
CA ILE A 221 -22.75 32.95 -17.06
C ILE A 221 -21.93 31.65 -17.26
N PRO A 222 -21.38 31.05 -16.20
CA PRO A 222 -20.59 29.82 -16.30
C PRO A 222 -21.48 28.59 -16.56
N SER A 223 -21.36 28.00 -17.75
CA SER A 223 -22.07 26.77 -18.14
C SER A 223 -21.47 25.51 -17.50
N SER A 224 -22.33 24.62 -17.00
CA SER A 224 -22.02 23.47 -16.13
C SER A 224 -21.59 22.18 -16.85
N HIS A 225 -21.20 22.22 -18.13
CA HIS A 225 -21.09 21.03 -18.99
C HIS A 225 -19.73 20.25 -19.00
N SER A 226 -18.79 20.44 -18.06
CA SER A 226 -17.37 20.01 -18.28
C SER A 226 -16.90 18.64 -17.75
N SER A 227 -17.72 17.81 -17.10
CA SER A 227 -17.22 16.58 -16.46
C SER A 227 -16.82 15.46 -17.44
N SER A 228 -17.62 15.18 -18.47
CA SER A 228 -17.35 14.08 -19.43
C SER A 228 -16.19 14.37 -20.39
N SER A 229 -15.98 15.64 -20.74
CA SER A 229 -14.85 16.07 -21.58
C SER A 229 -13.51 15.84 -20.87
N ARG A 230 -13.48 16.02 -19.54
CA ARG A 230 -12.26 15.86 -18.75
C ARG A 230 -11.85 14.40 -18.59
N ALA A 231 -12.78 13.47 -18.38
CA ALA A 231 -12.47 12.04 -18.30
C ALA A 231 -11.85 11.52 -19.61
N ARG A 232 -12.44 11.90 -20.76
CA ARG A 232 -11.88 11.61 -22.09
C ARG A 232 -10.49 12.21 -22.26
N SER A 233 -10.25 13.41 -21.73
CA SER A 233 -8.92 14.03 -21.73
C SER A 233 -7.89 13.23 -20.93
N ILE A 234 -8.24 12.70 -19.75
CA ILE A 234 -7.32 11.90 -18.93
C ILE A 234 -6.94 10.59 -19.64
N VAL A 235 -7.92 9.87 -20.17
CA VAL A 235 -7.68 8.62 -20.91
C VAL A 235 -6.80 8.89 -22.13
N ASN A 236 -7.09 9.97 -22.89
CA ASN A 236 -6.28 10.34 -24.04
C ASN A 236 -4.84 10.73 -23.65
N ILE A 237 -4.63 11.42 -22.53
CA ILE A 237 -3.29 11.75 -22.03
C ILE A 237 -2.51 10.46 -21.72
N LEU A 238 -3.12 9.51 -21.02
CA LEU A 238 -2.48 8.25 -20.66
C LEU A 238 -2.24 7.37 -21.90
N ALA A 239 -3.20 7.29 -22.81
CA ALA A 239 -3.08 6.55 -24.06
C ALA A 239 -1.98 7.14 -24.95
N ASN A 240 -1.89 8.47 -25.05
CA ASN A 240 -0.82 9.13 -25.79
C ASN A 240 0.55 8.85 -25.17
N LYS A 241 0.69 8.92 -23.84
CA LYS A 241 1.93 8.54 -23.15
C LYS A 241 2.29 7.07 -23.37
N PHE A 242 1.31 6.18 -23.29
CA PHE A 242 1.49 4.76 -23.55
C PHE A 242 1.96 4.51 -24.99
N LYS A 243 1.37 5.21 -25.97
CA LYS A 243 1.73 5.11 -27.39
C LYS A 243 3.12 5.71 -27.68
N SER A 244 3.48 6.81 -27.02
CA SER A 244 4.73 7.53 -27.29
C SER A 244 5.95 6.93 -26.58
N GLU A 245 5.79 6.50 -25.33
CA GLU A 245 6.90 6.00 -24.49
C GLU A 245 6.86 4.48 -24.29
N GLY A 246 5.79 3.81 -24.72
CA GLY A 246 5.57 2.38 -24.51
C GLY A 246 5.12 2.01 -23.09
N PRO A 247 4.65 0.76 -22.89
CA PRO A 247 4.21 0.25 -21.58
C PRO A 247 5.33 0.25 -20.52
N SER A 248 6.57 0.02 -20.92
CA SER A 248 7.72 -0.07 -20.01
C SER A 248 8.01 1.26 -19.29
N SER A 249 7.62 2.40 -19.87
CA SER A 249 7.79 3.72 -19.27
C SER A 249 7.10 3.86 -17.89
N PHE A 250 5.99 3.14 -17.69
CA PHE A 250 5.24 3.11 -16.43
C PHE A 250 5.95 2.35 -15.30
N PHE A 251 6.90 1.47 -15.64
CA PHE A 251 7.63 0.65 -14.68
C PHE A 251 9.09 1.09 -14.50
N VAL A 252 9.75 1.52 -15.58
CA VAL A 252 11.19 1.80 -15.61
C VAL A 252 11.54 3.17 -15.01
N SER A 253 10.67 4.17 -15.15
CA SER A 253 10.94 5.56 -14.72
C SER A 253 11.19 5.68 -13.22
N SER A 254 10.51 4.85 -12.41
CA SER A 254 10.74 4.77 -10.96
C SER A 254 12.05 4.09 -10.63
N LEU A 255 12.45 3.06 -11.38
CA LEU A 255 13.73 2.39 -11.16
C LEU A 255 14.89 3.35 -11.45
N LYS A 256 14.82 4.09 -12.56
CA LYS A 256 15.83 5.11 -12.91
C LYS A 256 15.85 6.26 -11.90
N SER A 257 14.70 6.74 -11.42
CA SER A 257 14.68 7.78 -10.37
C SER A 257 15.24 7.25 -9.04
N ALA A 258 14.92 6.00 -8.70
CA ALA A 258 15.45 5.32 -7.52
C ALA A 258 16.93 4.96 -7.64
N LEU A 259 17.48 4.79 -8.84
CA LEU A 259 18.93 4.57 -9.06
C LEU A 259 19.68 5.91 -9.18
N SER A 260 19.05 6.92 -9.79
CA SER A 260 19.65 8.25 -10.03
C SER A 260 19.74 9.09 -8.75
N SER A 261 18.84 8.91 -7.77
CA SER A 261 18.96 9.60 -6.49
C SER A 261 20.06 9.03 -5.56
N SER A 262 20.87 8.05 -6.01
CA SER A 262 21.99 7.49 -5.24
C SER A 262 23.35 7.83 -5.85
N SER A 263 23.72 9.11 -5.89
CA SER A 263 25.15 9.46 -5.80
C SER A 263 25.67 9.33 -4.36
N THR A 264 24.80 9.06 -3.39
CA THR A 264 25.15 8.68 -2.01
C THR A 264 24.54 7.32 -1.65
N GLY A 265 25.33 6.26 -1.79
CA GLY A 265 25.16 4.93 -1.17
C GLY A 265 23.89 4.13 -1.52
N THR A 266 24.01 3.22 -2.50
CA THR A 266 23.00 2.20 -2.89
C THR A 266 22.53 1.31 -1.73
N THR A 267 23.33 1.18 -0.67
CA THR A 267 23.01 0.43 0.54
C THR A 267 21.88 1.05 1.36
N SER A 268 21.73 2.38 1.34
CA SER A 268 20.74 3.10 2.16
C SER A 268 19.28 2.79 1.80
N LYS A 269 19.00 2.50 0.52
CA LYS A 269 17.63 2.21 0.03
C LYS A 269 17.15 0.82 0.41
N TRP A 270 18.02 -0.17 0.29
CA TRP A 270 17.74 -1.51 0.78
C TRP A 270 17.58 -1.51 2.30
N LEU A 271 18.41 -0.76 3.02
CA LEU A 271 18.25 -0.53 4.46
C LEU A 271 16.93 0.15 4.82
N TYR A 272 16.40 1.06 3.99
CA TYR A 272 15.09 1.67 4.23
C TYR A 272 13.92 0.70 3.99
N THR A 273 13.99 -0.10 2.92
CA THR A 273 12.99 -1.15 2.65
C THR A 273 13.03 -2.24 3.71
N LEU A 274 14.24 -2.71 4.05
CA LEU A 274 14.48 -3.63 5.16
C LEU A 274 14.14 -3.00 6.51
N GLY A 275 14.26 -1.68 6.67
CA GLY A 275 13.89 -0.96 7.90
C GLY A 275 12.38 -0.78 8.05
N ARG A 276 11.60 -0.75 6.96
CA ARG A 276 10.13 -0.81 7.02
C ARG A 276 9.61 -2.21 7.29
N LEU A 277 10.26 -3.23 6.71
CA LEU A 277 9.86 -4.64 6.85
C LEU A 277 10.47 -5.29 8.10
N GLY A 278 11.61 -4.78 8.55
CA GLY A 278 12.49 -5.36 9.56
C GLY A 278 11.91 -5.37 10.96
N PRO A 279 11.28 -4.30 11.47
CA PRO A 279 10.69 -4.33 12.80
C PRO A 279 9.61 -5.41 12.92
N TRP A 280 8.77 -5.57 11.89
CA TRP A 280 7.73 -6.61 11.86
C TRP A 280 8.31 -8.01 11.65
N GLY A 281 9.26 -8.17 10.73
CA GLY A 281 9.92 -9.46 10.49
C GLY A 281 10.74 -9.94 11.70
N ILE A 282 11.47 -9.04 12.35
CA ILE A 282 12.25 -9.31 13.56
C ILE A 282 11.31 -9.57 14.74
N ALA A 283 10.26 -8.77 14.92
CA ALA A 283 9.27 -9.03 15.96
C ALA A 283 8.57 -10.39 15.77
N PHE A 284 8.26 -10.77 14.52
CA PHE A 284 7.68 -12.07 14.21
C PHE A 284 8.67 -13.22 14.47
N LEU A 285 9.95 -13.06 14.10
CA LEU A 285 11.00 -14.02 14.41
C LEU A 285 11.20 -14.17 15.91
N ALA A 286 11.28 -13.06 16.64
CA ALA A 286 11.37 -13.04 18.09
C ALA A 286 10.15 -13.70 18.75
N TRP A 287 8.95 -13.42 18.25
CA TRP A 287 7.71 -14.05 18.70
C TRP A 287 7.71 -15.57 18.47
N GLU A 288 8.17 -16.04 17.31
CA GLU A 288 8.27 -17.49 17.04
C GLU A 288 9.36 -18.17 17.87
N THR A 289 10.45 -17.48 18.19
CA THR A 289 11.52 -18.04 19.04
C THR A 289 11.14 -18.07 20.53
N PHE A 290 10.50 -17.01 21.05
CA PHE A 290 10.27 -16.85 22.48
C PHE A 290 8.81 -17.08 22.91
N GLY A 291 7.85 -16.90 22.01
CA GLY A 291 6.42 -17.00 22.30
C GLY A 291 5.96 -18.36 22.90
N PRO A 292 6.50 -19.51 22.47
CA PRO A 292 6.10 -20.81 23.04
C PRO A 292 6.50 -21.00 24.51
N GLU A 293 7.54 -20.32 24.99
CA GLU A 293 8.06 -20.48 26.36
C GLU A 293 7.32 -19.59 27.38
N LEU A 294 6.55 -18.61 26.90
CA LEU A 294 5.77 -17.70 27.73
C LEU A 294 4.34 -18.17 27.98
N SER A 295 3.86 -19.21 27.28
CA SER A 295 2.64 -19.89 27.69
C SER A 295 2.95 -20.61 29.00
N PRO A 296 2.40 -20.16 30.15
CA PRO A 296 2.58 -20.88 31.39
C PRO A 296 2.05 -22.27 31.13
N VAL A 297 2.91 -23.27 31.31
CA VAL A 297 2.46 -24.65 31.50
C VAL A 297 1.62 -24.60 32.78
N HIS A 298 0.32 -24.30 32.64
CA HIS A 298 -0.64 -24.61 33.67
C HIS A 298 -0.63 -26.13 33.76
N GLY A 299 0.10 -26.61 34.77
CA GLY A 299 -0.04 -27.97 35.22
C GLY A 299 -1.50 -28.22 35.52
N VAL A 300 -1.99 -29.32 34.95
CA VAL A 300 -2.92 -30.33 35.48
C VAL A 300 -3.54 -31.04 34.28
#